data_AF-A0A1V9B9K8-F1
#
_entry.id   AF-A0A1V9B9K8-F1
#
_cell.length_a   1.000
_cell.length_b   1.000
_cell.length_c   1.000
_cell.angle_alpha   90.00
_cell.angle_beta   90.00
_cell.angle_gamma   90.00
#
_symmetry.space_group_name_H-M   'P 1'
#
loop_
_entity.id
_entity.type
_entity.pdbx_description
1 polymer ?
#
loop_
_entity_poly.entity_id
_entity_poly.type
_entity_poly.pdbx_seq_one_letter_code
_entity_poly.pdbx_strand_id
1 'polypeptide(L)'
;MAYFPSEFSLDEVTKEMLLAVIEKKKKWERLEKRTTVLQAASFVGLAAFLLYVIANAAAVATWSGRFAWFFAAPVHILILLLLCTVYWAAVYYKGKSEKAEDDFHALRCEIIQKSIDLWKDEEQWNGRHRLFEWLKREYDINLYYEHS
;
A
#
# COMPACT_ATOMS: atom_id res chain seq x y z
N MET A 1 15.20 -12.32 2.31
CA MET A 1 15.74 -11.78 1.04
C MET A 1 15.11 -12.55 -0.11
N ALA A 2 14.81 -11.90 -1.23
CA ALA A 2 14.43 -12.63 -2.44
C ALA A 2 15.66 -13.38 -2.96
N TYR A 3 15.52 -14.66 -3.27
CA TYR A 3 16.59 -15.47 -3.86
C TYR A 3 16.21 -15.76 -5.31
N PHE A 4 17.12 -15.45 -6.24
CA PHE A 4 16.93 -15.85 -7.63
C PHE A 4 17.33 -17.31 -7.79
N PRO A 5 16.51 -18.12 -8.46
CA PRO A 5 16.90 -19.47 -8.86
C PRO A 5 18.23 -19.44 -9.62
N SER A 6 19.13 -20.37 -9.32
CA SER A 6 20.45 -20.49 -9.96
C SER A 6 20.39 -20.82 -11.46
N GLU A 7 19.19 -21.05 -11.99
CA GLU A 7 18.92 -21.31 -13.41
C GLU A 7 18.98 -20.05 -14.29
N PHE A 8 19.00 -18.85 -13.69
CA PHE A 8 19.14 -17.59 -14.40
C PHE A 8 20.59 -17.10 -14.37
N SER A 9 21.27 -17.09 -15.52
CA SER A 9 22.58 -16.45 -15.70
C SER A 9 22.42 -14.93 -15.83
N LEU A 10 22.29 -14.25 -14.69
CA LEU A 10 22.16 -12.78 -14.62
C LEU A 10 23.52 -12.15 -14.28
N ASP A 11 23.80 -10.99 -14.87
CA ASP A 11 24.87 -10.15 -14.39
C ASP A 11 24.49 -9.53 -13.02
N GLU A 12 25.50 -9.07 -12.28
CA GLU A 12 25.26 -8.54 -10.93
C GLU A 12 24.38 -7.27 -10.98
N VAL A 13 24.47 -6.46 -12.04
CA VAL A 13 23.68 -5.23 -12.18
C VAL A 13 22.20 -5.54 -12.40
N THR A 14 21.87 -6.45 -13.32
CA THR A 14 20.47 -6.87 -13.55
C THR A 14 19.89 -7.50 -12.30
N LYS A 15 20.66 -8.34 -11.61
CA LYS A 15 20.23 -8.96 -10.35
C LYS A 15 19.88 -7.92 -9.29
N GLU A 16 20.75 -6.94 -9.06
CA GLU A 16 20.50 -5.86 -8.10
C GLU A 16 19.29 -5.00 -8.50
N MET A 17 19.12 -4.66 -9.78
CA MET A 17 17.94 -3.94 -10.28
C MET A 17 16.64 -4.71 -10.03
N LEU A 18 16.64 -6.02 -10.28
CA LEU A 18 15.47 -6.87 -10.06
C LEU A 18 15.17 -7.06 -8.56
N LEU A 19 16.20 -7.22 -7.70
CA LEU A 19 16.03 -7.22 -6.24
C LEU A 19 15.39 -5.92 -5.77
N ALA A 20 15.87 -4.77 -6.28
CA ALA A 20 15.35 -3.46 -5.94
C ALA A 20 13.88 -3.29 -6.34
N VAL A 21 13.47 -3.79 -7.52
CA VAL A 21 12.03 -3.79 -7.91
C VAL A 21 11.20 -4.66 -6.98
N ILE A 22 11.66 -5.87 -6.65
CA ILE A 22 10.94 -6.76 -5.72
C ILE A 22 10.79 -6.10 -4.34
N GLU A 23 11.86 -5.47 -3.84
CA GLU A 23 11.83 -4.79 -2.55
C GLU A 23 10.87 -3.59 -2.56
N LYS A 24 10.91 -2.77 -3.61
CA LYS A 24 9.99 -1.64 -3.79
C LYS A 24 8.54 -2.10 -3.87
N LYS A 25 8.25 -3.17 -4.62
CA LYS A 25 6.90 -3.76 -4.66
C LYS A 25 6.42 -4.20 -3.27
N LYS A 26 7.22 -4.99 -2.56
CA LYS A 26 6.89 -5.44 -1.18
C LYS A 26 6.68 -4.27 -0.22
N LYS A 27 7.44 -3.20 -0.38
CA LYS A 27 7.30 -1.99 0.42
C LYS A 27 5.99 -1.26 0.12
N TRP A 28 5.63 -1.12 -1.15
CA TRP A 28 4.36 -0.55 -1.59
C TRP A 28 3.17 -1.37 -1.06
N GLU A 29 3.11 -2.67 -1.32
CA GLU A 29 2.02 -3.55 -0.84
C GLU A 29 1.85 -3.50 0.70
N ARG A 30 2.97 -3.43 1.43
CA ARG A 30 2.93 -3.30 2.90
C ARG A 30 2.31 -1.97 3.33
N LEU A 31 2.66 -0.87 2.66
CA LEU A 31 2.12 0.45 2.94
C LEU A 31 0.66 0.55 2.54
N GLU A 32 0.30 -0.01 1.40
CA GLU A 32 -1.07 -0.07 0.90
C GLU A 32 -1.96 -0.84 1.88
N LYS A 33 -1.57 -2.08 2.24
CA LYS A 33 -2.31 -2.88 3.22
C LYS A 33 -2.48 -2.18 4.56
N ARG A 34 -1.44 -1.51 5.06
CA ARG A 34 -1.52 -0.72 6.30
C ARG A 34 -2.49 0.45 6.16
N THR A 35 -2.46 1.14 5.03
CA THR A 35 -3.37 2.25 4.73
C THR A 35 -4.81 1.76 4.69
N THR A 36 -5.11 0.66 3.99
CA THR A 36 -6.45 0.07 3.92
C THR A 36 -6.95 -0.34 5.30
N VAL A 37 -6.10 -0.97 6.12
CA VAL A 37 -6.47 -1.36 7.49
C VAL A 37 -6.77 -0.14 8.36
N LEU A 38 -5.95 0.91 8.30
CA LEU A 38 -6.18 2.15 9.05
C LEU A 38 -7.45 2.88 8.59
N GLN A 39 -7.70 2.95 7.29
CA GLN A 39 -8.92 3.52 6.72
C GLN A 39 -10.15 2.73 7.19
N ALA A 40 -10.12 1.40 7.06
CA ALA A 40 -11.21 0.54 7.52
C ALA A 40 -11.46 0.69 9.03
N ALA A 41 -10.39 0.70 9.85
CA ALA A 41 -10.50 0.90 11.28
C ALA A 41 -11.09 2.27 11.64
N SER A 42 -10.68 3.33 10.94
CA SER A 42 -11.24 4.68 11.14
C SER A 42 -12.73 4.75 10.78
N PHE A 43 -13.13 4.12 9.68
CA PHE A 43 -14.50 4.13 9.19
C PHE A 43 -15.42 3.31 10.10
N VAL A 44 -15.01 2.09 10.47
CA VAL A 44 -15.75 1.23 11.40
C VAL A 44 -15.83 1.89 12.78
N GLY A 45 -14.74 2.47 13.27
CA GLY A 45 -14.71 3.20 14.54
C GLY A 45 -15.65 4.39 14.56
N LEU A 46 -15.67 5.19 13.48
CA LEU A 46 -16.58 6.31 13.34
C LEU A 46 -18.04 5.85 13.27
N ALA A 47 -18.34 4.82 12.48
CA ALA A 47 -19.69 4.27 12.37
C ALA A 47 -20.21 3.75 13.71
N ALA A 48 -19.39 2.99 14.44
CA ALA A 48 -19.72 2.50 15.77
C ALA A 48 -19.95 3.64 16.77
N PHE A 49 -19.11 4.67 16.73
CA PHE A 49 -19.26 5.84 17.59
C PHE A 49 -20.54 6.62 17.27
N LEU A 50 -20.87 6.83 16.00
CA LEU A 50 -22.10 7.50 15.58
C LEU A 50 -23.34 6.69 16.01
N LEU A 51 -23.33 5.37 15.84
CA LEU A 51 -24.41 4.50 16.30
C LEU A 51 -24.60 4.60 17.83
N TYR A 52 -23.51 4.59 18.58
CA TYR A 52 -23.54 4.80 20.03
C TYR A 52 -24.14 6.17 20.40
N VAL A 53 -23.71 7.25 19.74
CA VAL A 53 -24.23 8.60 20.00
C VAL A 53 -25.72 8.67 19.67
N ILE A 54 -26.16 8.14 18.52
CA ILE A 54 -27.57 8.16 18.10
C ILE A 54 -28.43 7.38 19.09
N ALA A 55 -28.01 6.17 19.49
CA ALA A 55 -28.76 5.32 20.41
C ALA A 55 -28.97 5.99 21.78
N ASN A 56 -27.94 6.64 22.33
CA ASN A 56 -28.01 7.29 23.64
C ASN A 56 -28.66 8.68 23.58
N ALA A 57 -28.46 9.43 22.49
CA ALA A 57 -29.08 10.73 22.28
C ALA A 57 -30.59 10.63 22.02
N ALA A 58 -31.08 9.47 21.55
CA ALA A 58 -32.52 9.21 21.37
C ALA A 58 -33.32 9.31 22.67
N ALA A 59 -32.68 9.07 23.83
CA ALA A 59 -33.31 9.22 25.14
C ALA A 59 -33.55 10.68 25.55
N VAL A 60 -32.93 11.65 24.84
CA VAL A 60 -33.07 13.08 25.13
C VAL A 60 -33.99 13.73 24.08
N ALA A 61 -35.11 14.27 24.54
CA ALA A 61 -36.16 14.82 23.67
C ALA A 61 -35.74 16.12 22.95
N THR A 62 -34.91 16.95 23.58
CA THR A 62 -34.52 18.27 23.04
C THR A 62 -33.15 18.23 22.37
N TRP A 63 -33.02 18.99 21.28
CA TRP A 63 -31.77 19.11 20.52
C TRP A 63 -30.62 19.71 21.35
N SER A 64 -30.91 20.75 22.13
CA SER A 64 -29.95 21.37 23.06
C SER A 64 -29.48 20.40 24.15
N GLY A 65 -30.38 19.56 24.66
CA GLY A 65 -30.05 18.54 25.66
C GLY A 65 -29.11 17.45 25.12
N ARG A 66 -29.27 17.06 23.85
CA ARG A 66 -28.38 16.08 23.19
C ARG A 66 -26.95 16.61 23.07
N PHE A 67 -26.79 17.88 22.69
CA PHE A 67 -25.47 18.52 22.65
C PHE A 67 -24.87 18.65 24.05
N ALA A 68 -25.65 19.09 25.03
CA ALA A 68 -25.19 19.19 26.41
C ALA A 68 -24.71 17.83 26.94
N TRP A 69 -25.46 16.75 26.69
CA TRP A 69 -25.06 15.39 27.06
C TRP A 69 -23.77 14.94 26.36
N PHE A 70 -23.64 15.23 25.07
CA PHE A 70 -22.44 14.87 24.31
C PHE A 70 -21.18 15.52 24.89
N PHE A 71 -21.25 16.82 25.20
CA PHE A 71 -20.12 17.57 25.77
C PHE A 71 -19.94 17.38 27.28
N ALA A 72 -20.95 16.88 27.99
CA ALA A 72 -20.86 16.64 29.44
C ALA A 72 -19.85 15.54 29.78
N ALA A 73 -19.61 14.57 28.88
CA ALA A 73 -18.66 13.51 29.09
C ALA A 73 -17.37 13.73 28.28
N PRO A 74 -16.21 13.95 28.94
CA PRO A 74 -14.94 14.20 28.23
C PRO A 74 -14.51 13.01 27.37
N VAL A 75 -14.99 11.80 27.69
CA VAL A 75 -14.73 10.58 26.93
C VAL A 75 -15.18 10.70 25.47
N HIS A 76 -16.29 11.38 25.17
CA HIS A 76 -16.78 11.54 23.79
C HIS A 76 -15.80 12.38 22.96
N ILE A 77 -15.25 13.44 23.56
CA ILE A 77 -14.26 14.31 22.93
C ILE A 77 -12.95 13.56 22.71
N LEU A 78 -12.51 12.76 23.69
CA LEU A 78 -11.31 11.93 23.56
C LEU A 78 -11.45 10.88 22.45
N ILE A 79 -12.62 10.24 22.32
CA ILE A 79 -12.90 9.29 21.24
C ILE A 79 -12.87 10.00 19.88
N LEU A 80 -13.49 11.18 19.75
CA LEU A 80 -13.43 11.97 18.52
C LEU A 80 -11.99 12.35 18.16
N LEU A 81 -11.22 12.81 19.14
CA LEU A 81 -9.82 13.17 18.95
C LEU A 81 -9.01 11.94 18.49
N LEU A 82 -9.23 10.78 19.12
CA LEU A 82 -8.61 9.52 18.70
C LEU A 82 -8.98 9.17 17.25
N LEU A 83 -10.27 9.22 16.89
CA LEU A 83 -10.71 8.94 15.51
C LEU A 83 -10.08 9.90 14.50
N CYS A 84 -10.01 11.20 14.82
CA CYS A 84 -9.30 12.18 14.01
C CYS A 84 -7.82 11.83 13.85
N THR A 85 -7.13 11.45 14.92
CA THR A 85 -5.71 11.06 14.84
C THR A 85 -5.49 9.81 13.99
N VAL A 86 -6.37 8.81 14.09
CA VAL A 86 -6.30 7.59 13.26
C VAL A 86 -6.56 7.92 11.79
N TYR A 87 -7.52 8.79 11.50
CA TYR A 87 -7.81 9.26 10.14
C TYR A 87 -6.62 10.03 9.55
N TRP A 88 -6.03 10.97 10.30
CA TRP A 88 -4.83 11.69 9.89
C TRP A 88 -3.65 10.75 9.61
N ALA A 89 -3.45 9.74 10.46
CA ALA A 89 -2.45 8.71 10.23
C ALA A 89 -2.74 7.95 8.93
N ALA A 90 -3.98 7.58 8.66
CA ALA A 90 -4.37 6.91 7.41
C ALA A 90 -4.05 7.75 6.17
N VAL A 91 -4.35 9.06 6.19
CA VAL A 91 -4.01 9.99 5.10
C VAL A 91 -2.49 10.10 4.91
N TYR A 92 -1.74 10.19 6.00
CA TYR A 92 -0.28 10.25 5.95
C TYR A 92 0.34 8.98 5.32
N TYR A 93 -0.13 7.80 5.73
CA TYR A 93 0.34 6.54 5.16
C TYR A 93 -0.10 6.35 3.70
N LYS A 94 -1.26 6.88 3.30
CA LYS A 94 -1.70 6.89 1.90
C LYS A 94 -0.71 7.61 1.01
N GLY A 95 -0.29 8.82 1.37
CA GLY A 95 0.71 9.55 0.57
C GLY A 95 2.06 8.84 0.50
N LYS A 96 2.46 8.14 1.57
CA LYS A 96 3.67 7.30 1.56
C LYS A 96 3.52 6.07 0.66
N SER A 97 2.31 5.51 0.59
CA SER A 97 1.99 4.39 -0.30
C SER A 97 2.04 4.84 -1.76
N GLU A 98 1.41 5.96 -2.11
CA GLU A 98 1.42 6.54 -3.47
C GLU A 98 2.86 6.83 -3.92
N LYS A 99 3.68 7.43 -3.06
CA LYS A 99 5.10 7.62 -3.39
C LYS A 99 5.85 6.30 -3.62
N ALA A 100 5.53 5.25 -2.86
CA ALA A 100 6.17 3.94 -3.03
C ALA A 100 5.70 3.23 -4.31
N GLU A 101 4.46 3.47 -4.73
CA GLU A 101 3.88 3.04 -5.99
C GLU A 101 4.60 3.70 -7.18
N ASP A 102 4.72 5.03 -7.16
CA ASP A 102 5.45 5.80 -8.16
C ASP A 102 6.91 5.34 -8.28
N ASP A 103 7.58 5.17 -7.14
CA ASP A 103 8.95 4.67 -7.05
C ASP A 103 9.12 3.25 -7.61
N PHE A 104 8.09 2.41 -7.49
CA PHE A 104 8.05 1.06 -8.05
C PHE A 104 7.82 1.09 -9.56
N HIS A 105 6.83 1.86 -10.02
CA HIS A 105 6.52 2.00 -11.45
C HIS A 105 7.69 2.61 -12.22
N ALA A 106 8.33 3.65 -11.68
CA ALA A 106 9.49 4.26 -12.30
C ALA A 106 10.63 3.25 -12.52
N LEU A 107 10.97 2.45 -11.49
CA LEU A 107 12.03 1.45 -11.61
C LEU A 107 11.63 0.30 -12.55
N ARG A 108 10.35 -0.10 -12.53
CA ARG A 108 9.82 -1.10 -13.47
C ARG A 108 9.98 -0.62 -14.92
N CYS A 109 9.60 0.61 -15.22
CA CYS A 109 9.73 1.19 -16.55
C CYS A 109 11.21 1.31 -16.96
N GLU A 110 12.09 1.71 -16.03
CA GLU A 110 13.52 1.77 -16.29
C GLU A 110 14.10 0.40 -16.70
N ILE A 111 13.69 -0.69 -16.03
CA ILE A 111 14.11 -2.06 -16.39
C ILE A 111 13.58 -2.46 -17.77
N ILE A 112 12.35 -2.10 -18.10
CA ILE A 112 11.75 -2.41 -19.42
C ILE A 112 12.51 -1.67 -20.52
N GLN A 113 12.78 -0.38 -20.33
CA GLN A 113 13.52 0.45 -21.30
C GLN A 113 14.96 -0.05 -21.47
N LYS A 114 15.63 -0.44 -20.38
CA LYS A 114 16.98 -1.01 -20.41
C LYS A 114 17.02 -2.50 -20.74
N SER A 115 15.90 -3.13 -21.06
CA SER A 115 15.85 -4.59 -21.25
C SER A 115 16.78 -5.08 -22.38
N ILE A 116 16.93 -4.29 -23.45
CA ILE A 116 17.87 -4.63 -24.54
C ILE A 116 19.32 -4.60 -24.06
N ASP A 117 19.65 -3.70 -23.12
CA ASP A 117 21.00 -3.56 -22.56
C ASP A 117 21.29 -4.57 -21.43
N LEU A 118 20.26 -5.03 -20.70
CA LEU A 118 20.39 -5.98 -19.59
C LEU A 118 20.57 -7.43 -20.09
N TRP A 119 19.92 -7.79 -21.20
CA TRP A 119 19.99 -9.12 -21.81
C TRP A 119 20.71 -9.07 -23.16
N LYS A 120 22.04 -8.88 -23.13
CA LYS A 120 22.87 -8.71 -24.34
C LYS A 120 23.11 -10.00 -25.10
N ASP A 121 23.23 -11.12 -24.38
CA ASP A 121 23.52 -12.42 -24.98
C ASP A 121 22.24 -13.07 -25.50
N GLU A 122 22.30 -13.73 -26.65
CA GLU A 122 21.14 -14.36 -27.29
C GLU A 122 20.51 -15.46 -26.40
N GLU A 123 21.33 -16.19 -25.64
CA GLU A 123 20.87 -17.17 -24.64
C GLU A 123 20.10 -16.51 -23.49
N GLN A 124 20.59 -15.37 -22.99
CA GLN A 124 19.96 -14.58 -21.94
C GLN A 124 18.65 -13.96 -22.42
N TRP A 125 18.64 -13.44 -23.65
CA TRP A 125 17.46 -12.87 -24.28
C TRP A 125 16.35 -13.90 -24.50
N ASN A 126 16.70 -15.12 -24.94
CA ASN A 126 15.75 -16.23 -25.07
C ASN A 126 15.27 -16.74 -23.70
N GLY A 127 16.11 -16.68 -22.67
CA GLY A 127 15.79 -17.11 -21.31
C GLY A 127 14.94 -16.12 -20.49
N ARG A 128 14.92 -14.83 -20.85
CA ARG A 128 14.28 -13.77 -20.05
C ARG A 128 12.77 -13.95 -19.85
N HIS A 129 12.08 -14.60 -20.80
CA HIS A 129 10.65 -14.89 -20.68
C HIS A 129 10.37 -15.72 -19.43
N ARG A 130 11.21 -16.72 -19.12
CA ARG A 130 11.08 -17.54 -17.91
C ARG A 130 11.25 -16.71 -16.63
N LEU A 131 12.17 -15.75 -16.64
CA LEU A 131 12.40 -14.84 -15.52
C LEU A 131 11.20 -13.91 -15.32
N PHE A 132 10.65 -13.36 -16.41
CA PHE A 132 9.48 -12.48 -16.36
C PHE A 132 8.23 -13.25 -15.91
N GLU A 133 8.05 -14.48 -16.37
CA GLU A 133 6.99 -15.36 -15.86
C GLU A 133 7.16 -15.67 -14.38
N TRP A 134 8.39 -15.95 -13.92
CA TRP A 134 8.67 -16.18 -12.51
C TRP A 134 8.36 -14.94 -11.65
N LEU A 135 8.81 -13.76 -12.07
CA LEU A 135 8.52 -12.48 -11.39
C LEU A 135 7.02 -12.17 -11.34
N LYS A 136 6.30 -12.45 -12.43
CA LYS A 136 4.85 -12.31 -12.49
C LYS A 136 4.15 -13.32 -11.58
N ARG A 137 4.63 -14.56 -11.51
CA ARG A 137 4.00 -15.59 -10.68
C ARG A 137 4.25 -15.37 -9.19
N GLU A 138 5.49 -15.08 -8.81
CA GLU A 138 5.90 -15.02 -7.41
C GLU A 138 5.63 -13.66 -6.77
N TYR A 139 5.76 -12.59 -7.56
CA TYR A 139 5.65 -11.23 -7.07
C TYR A 139 4.63 -10.42 -7.84
N ASP A 140 3.91 -10.96 -8.82
CA ASP A 140 2.93 -10.20 -9.64
C ASP A 140 3.56 -8.96 -10.31
N ILE A 141 4.83 -9.06 -10.69
CA ILE A 141 5.55 -7.99 -11.41
C ILE A 141 5.53 -8.33 -12.91
N ASN A 142 4.93 -7.47 -13.71
CA ASN A 142 4.93 -7.58 -15.17
C ASN A 142 6.04 -6.71 -15.79
N LEU A 143 6.94 -7.32 -16.56
CA LEU A 143 8.03 -6.63 -17.28
C LEU A 143 7.89 -6.72 -18.82
N TYR A 144 6.75 -7.19 -19.35
CA TYR A 144 6.57 -7.34 -20.80
C TYR A 144 6.28 -6.03 -21.53
N TYR A 145 5.55 -5.13 -20.88
CA TYR A 145 5.09 -3.87 -21.49
C TYR A 145 5.13 -2.76 -20.44
N GLU A 146 5.42 -1.55 -20.89
CA GLU A 146 5.46 -0.35 -20.04
C GLU A 146 4.07 0.03 -19.53
N HIS A 147 3.04 -0.23 -20.35
CA HIS A 147 1.64 0.04 -20.03
C HIS A 147 1.08 -0.90 -18.95
N SER A 148 0.64 -0.31 -17.84
CA SER A 148 -0.33 -0.84 -16.89
C SER A 148 -1.02 0.32 -16.19
#